data_AF-A0A3L6GCV0-F1
#
_entry.id   AF-A0A3L6GCV0-F1
#
_cell.length_a   1.000
_cell.length_b   1.000
_cell.length_c   1.000
_cell.angle_alpha   90.00
_cell.angle_beta   90.00
_cell.angle_gamma   90.00
#
_symmetry.space_group_name_H-M   'P 1'
#
loop_
_entity.id
_entity.type
_entity.pdbx_description
1 polymer ?
#
loop_
_entity_poly.entity_id
_entity_poly.type
_entity_poly.pdbx_seq_one_letter_code
_entity_poly.pdbx_strand_id
1 'polypeptide(L)'
;MAKIRERKTRDVNQVKCIKDEANQLLVKNEEIKNRWKEYFNKLFNGGNESSTIELDEPFDDNNRGFVRRIQEYEVKEALKRKVGKAMGPDGIPIEVWRCLGDIAIV
;
A
#
# COMPACT_ATOMS: atom_id res chain seq x y z
N MET A 1 -32.31 29.23 14.53
CA MET A 1 -31.40 29.10 13.36
C MET A 1 -30.30 28.03 13.53
N ALA A 2 -29.78 27.75 14.73
CA ALA A 2 -28.72 26.75 14.95
C ALA A 2 -29.14 25.28 14.67
N LYS A 3 -30.35 24.87 15.06
CA LYS A 3 -30.87 23.49 14.89
C LYS A 3 -31.04 23.05 13.43
N ILE A 4 -31.09 23.99 12.47
CA ILE A 4 -31.22 23.68 11.04
C ILE A 4 -29.87 23.27 10.44
N ARG A 5 -28.76 23.79 10.97
CA ARG A 5 -27.40 23.48 10.49
C ARG A 5 -26.92 22.10 10.97
N GLU A 6 -27.33 21.70 12.17
CA GLU A 6 -27.01 20.38 12.74
C GLU A 6 -27.62 19.22 11.92
N ARG A 7 -28.75 19.43 11.24
CA ARG A 7 -29.35 18.42 10.36
C ARG A 7 -28.61 18.28 9.02
N LYS A 8 -27.86 19.30 8.59
CA LYS A 8 -27.09 19.27 7.32
C LYS A 8 -25.72 18.61 7.44
N THR A 9 -25.20 18.43 8.66
CA THR A 9 -23.95 17.73 8.95
C THR A 9 -24.15 16.30 9.45
N ARG A 10 -25.39 15.79 9.43
CA ARG A 10 -25.61 14.34 9.43
C ARG A 10 -25.24 13.85 8.04
N ASP A 11 -23.94 13.85 7.79
CA ASP A 11 -23.33 13.21 6.64
C ASP A 11 -24.00 11.87 6.48
N VAL A 12 -24.50 11.64 5.28
CA VAL A 12 -25.03 10.36 4.81
C VAL A 12 -24.14 9.28 5.41
N ASN A 13 -24.68 8.48 6.34
CA ASN A 13 -24.00 7.32 6.93
C ASN A 13 -23.26 6.64 5.78
N GLN A 14 -21.91 6.62 5.80
CA GLN A 14 -21.06 6.04 4.76
C GLN A 14 -21.75 4.82 4.16
N VAL A 15 -22.35 4.96 2.98
CA VAL A 15 -23.00 3.84 2.32
C VAL A 15 -21.88 3.02 1.73
N LYS A 16 -21.29 2.14 2.56
CA LYS A 16 -20.36 1.13 2.10
C LYS A 16 -21.23 0.09 1.41
N CYS A 17 -21.18 0.05 0.09
CA CYS A 17 -21.82 -1.01 -0.68
C CYS A 17 -20.83 -1.58 -1.70
N ILE A 18 -20.84 -2.90 -1.86
CA ILE A 18 -20.05 -3.62 -2.87
C ILE A 18 -20.91 -4.67 -3.55
N LYS A 19 -20.55 -5.12 -4.75
CA LYS A 19 -21.27 -6.20 -5.44
C LYS A 19 -20.66 -7.56 -5.12
N ASP A 20 -21.52 -8.57 -4.94
CA ASP A 20 -21.10 -9.97 -4.87
C ASP A 20 -20.85 -10.56 -6.27
N GLU A 21 -20.54 -11.85 -6.35
CA GLU A 21 -20.29 -12.55 -7.62
C GLU A 21 -21.56 -12.72 -8.48
N ALA A 22 -22.74 -12.70 -7.85
CA ALA A 22 -24.03 -12.73 -8.51
C ALA A 22 -24.52 -11.31 -8.89
N ASN A 23 -23.62 -10.31 -8.86
CA ASN A 23 -23.93 -8.89 -9.10
C ASN A 23 -24.94 -8.26 -8.12
N GLN A 24 -25.20 -8.89 -6.97
CA GLN A 24 -26.08 -8.36 -5.94
C GLN A 24 -25.34 -7.37 -5.04
N LEU A 25 -26.04 -6.32 -4.62
CA LEU A 25 -25.46 -5.26 -3.80
C LEU A 25 -25.47 -5.64 -2.31
N LEU A 26 -24.29 -5.77 -1.72
CA LEU A 26 -24.08 -5.98 -0.29
C LEU A 26 -23.94 -4.64 0.41
N VAL A 27 -24.70 -4.44 1.48
CA VAL A 27 -24.73 -3.18 2.26
C VAL A 27 -24.44 -3.42 3.74
N LYS A 28 -24.59 -4.65 4.25
CA LYS A 28 -24.27 -4.98 5.64
C LYS A 28 -22.77 -5.16 5.80
N ASN A 29 -22.19 -4.54 6.83
CA ASN A 29 -20.73 -4.61 7.09
C ASN A 29 -20.17 -6.04 7.13
N GLU A 30 -20.89 -6.99 7.73
CA GLU A 30 -20.42 -8.38 7.80
C GLU A 30 -20.41 -9.07 6.43
N GLU A 31 -21.42 -8.81 5.60
CA GLU A 31 -21.48 -9.32 4.22
C GLU A 31 -20.33 -8.74 3.37
N ILE A 32 -20.05 -7.45 3.55
CA ILE A 32 -18.94 -6.76 2.88
C ILE A 32 -17.60 -7.35 3.27
N LYS A 33 -17.35 -7.58 4.58
CA LYS A 33 -16.12 -8.22 5.07
C LYS A 33 -15.97 -9.64 4.53
N ASN A 34 -17.04 -10.44 4.54
CA ASN A 34 -17.01 -11.80 4.04
C ASN A 34 -16.70 -11.84 2.54
N ARG A 35 -17.30 -10.94 1.75
CA ARG A 35 -17.01 -10.84 0.32
C ARG A 35 -15.55 -10.43 0.01
N TRP A 36 -14.94 -9.61 0.86
CA TRP A 36 -13.50 -9.30 0.79
C TRP A 36 -12.64 -10.52 1.15
N LYS A 37 -13.00 -11.25 2.21
CA LYS A 37 -12.31 -12.48 2.61
C LYS A 37 -12.32 -13.53 1.50
N GLU A 38 -13.47 -13.76 0.88
CA GLU A 38 -13.62 -14.69 -0.25
C GLU A 38 -12.79 -14.27 -1.45
N TYR A 39 -12.80 -12.97 -1.80
CA TYR A 39 -11.99 -12.44 -2.89
C TYR A 39 -10.51 -12.73 -2.69
N PHE A 40 -9.96 -12.39 -1.52
CA PHE A 40 -8.55 -12.61 -1.23
C PHE A 40 -8.20 -14.09 -1.12
N ASN A 41 -9.08 -14.91 -0.55
CA ASN A 41 -8.90 -16.36 -0.53
C ASN A 41 -8.81 -16.95 -1.93
N LYS A 42 -9.68 -16.53 -2.86
CA LYS A 42 -9.61 -16.95 -4.27
C LYS A 42 -8.35 -16.44 -4.96
N LEU A 43 -7.97 -15.19 -4.70
CA LEU A 43 -6.79 -14.57 -5.30
C LEU A 43 -5.48 -15.27 -4.90
N PHE A 44 -5.35 -15.65 -3.62
CA PHE A 44 -4.10 -16.22 -3.09
C PHE A 44 -4.09 -17.75 -3.01
N ASN A 45 -5.26 -18.40 -2.89
CA ASN A 45 -5.35 -19.86 -2.68
C ASN A 45 -6.16 -20.58 -3.78
N GLY A 46 -6.69 -19.85 -4.78
CA GLY A 46 -7.60 -20.40 -5.79
C GLY A 46 -6.92 -20.98 -7.03
N GLY A 47 -5.59 -21.11 -7.05
CA GLY A 47 -4.83 -21.60 -8.20
C GLY A 47 -3.78 -22.63 -7.80
N ASN A 48 -4.19 -23.89 -7.66
CA ASN A 48 -3.30 -25.04 -7.44
C ASN A 48 -3.26 -25.98 -8.67
N GLU A 49 -3.40 -25.44 -9.88
CA GLU A 49 -3.39 -26.23 -11.13
C GLU A 49 -2.47 -25.51 -12.14
N SER A 50 -1.21 -25.98 -12.25
CA SER A 50 -0.09 -25.48 -13.08
C SER A 50 0.69 -24.29 -12.48
N SER A 51 1.95 -24.42 -12.09
CA SER A 51 2.99 -25.35 -12.53
C SER A 51 3.77 -25.87 -11.33
N THR A 52 4.04 -27.17 -11.32
CA THR A 52 5.11 -27.75 -10.50
C THR A 52 6.40 -27.06 -10.92
N ILE A 53 6.75 -25.97 -10.26
CA ILE A 53 8.11 -25.46 -10.27
C ILE A 53 8.86 -26.49 -9.44
N GLU A 54 9.60 -27.36 -10.13
CA GLU A 54 10.61 -28.20 -9.48
C GLU A 54 11.48 -27.24 -8.66
N LEU A 55 11.28 -27.26 -7.34
CA LEU A 55 12.12 -26.57 -6.37
C LEU A 55 13.43 -27.35 -6.31
N ASP A 56 14.22 -27.23 -7.38
CA ASP A 56 15.63 -27.54 -7.32
C ASP A 56 16.27 -26.56 -6.35
N GLU A 57 16.80 -27.16 -5.28
CA GLU A 57 17.77 -26.66 -4.32
C GLU A 57 17.30 -25.62 -3.28
N PRO A 58 17.70 -25.79 -2.01
CA PRO A 58 17.36 -24.86 -0.94
C PRO A 58 18.27 -23.64 -1.03
N PHE A 59 17.73 -22.47 -1.40
CA PHE A 59 18.51 -21.22 -1.43
C PHE A 59 17.84 -20.06 -0.67
N ASP A 60 18.37 -19.86 0.54
CA ASP A 60 18.90 -18.62 1.11
C ASP A 60 18.36 -17.27 0.58
N ASP A 61 17.81 -16.44 1.49
CA ASP A 61 17.47 -15.00 1.41
C ASP A 61 17.00 -14.41 0.04
N ASN A 62 16.41 -15.21 -0.84
CA ASN A 62 16.07 -14.82 -2.21
C ASN A 62 14.58 -14.69 -2.48
N ASN A 63 13.80 -14.15 -1.53
CA ASN A 63 12.48 -13.57 -1.83
C ASN A 63 12.57 -12.24 -2.63
N ARG A 64 13.55 -12.13 -3.55
CA ARG A 64 13.82 -10.97 -4.42
C ARG A 64 13.26 -11.20 -5.84
N GLY A 65 12.07 -11.79 -5.96
CA GLY A 65 11.56 -12.23 -7.25
C GLY A 65 11.06 -11.12 -8.19
N PHE A 66 10.72 -9.92 -7.71
CA PHE A 66 10.08 -8.91 -8.57
C PHE A 66 10.57 -7.47 -8.43
N VAL A 67 11.36 -7.15 -7.40
CA VAL A 67 11.83 -5.77 -7.19
C VAL A 67 13.32 -5.79 -6.91
N ARG A 68 14.09 -5.12 -7.78
CA ARG A 68 15.51 -4.85 -7.56
C ARG A 68 15.67 -4.11 -6.23
N ARG A 69 16.53 -4.57 -5.31
CA ARG A 69 16.84 -3.80 -4.09
C ARG A 69 17.48 -2.47 -4.50
N ILE A 70 17.02 -1.40 -3.86
CA ILE A 70 17.59 -0.06 -3.99
C ILE A 70 19.08 -0.14 -3.66
N GLN A 71 19.89 0.48 -4.51
CA GLN A 71 21.33 0.52 -4.35
C GLN A 71 21.75 1.85 -3.74
N GLU A 72 22.84 1.86 -2.95
CA GLU A 72 23.36 3.09 -2.34
C GLU A 72 23.61 4.20 -3.36
N TYR A 73 24.10 3.85 -4.57
CA TYR A 73 24.34 4.82 -5.63
C TYR A 73 23.06 5.51 -6.09
N GLU A 74 21.92 4.81 -6.08
CA GLU A 74 20.61 5.37 -6.46
C GLU A 74 20.15 6.40 -5.43
N VAL A 75 20.39 6.12 -4.15
CA VAL A 75 20.12 7.05 -3.04
C VAL A 75 21.01 8.28 -3.16
N LYS A 76 22.32 8.11 -3.42
CA LYS A 76 23.27 9.21 -3.61
C LYS A 76 22.88 10.13 -4.77
N GLU A 77 22.48 9.57 -5.92
CA GLU A 77 22.03 10.35 -7.07
C GLU A 77 20.68 11.05 -6.83
N ALA A 78 19.76 10.40 -6.12
CA ALA A 78 18.50 11.01 -5.73
C ALA A 78 18.71 12.22 -4.82
N LEU A 79 19.59 12.14 -3.83
CA LEU A 79 19.91 13.24 -2.91
C LEU A 79 20.51 14.46 -3.65
N LYS A 80 21.38 14.24 -4.64
CA LYS A 80 21.94 15.35 -5.46
C LYS A 80 20.87 16.13 -6.22
N ARG A 81 19.80 15.46 -6.67
CA ARG A 81 18.70 16.10 -7.44
C ARG A 81 17.72 16.89 -6.57
N LYS A 82 17.82 16.78 -5.25
CA LYS A 82 16.87 17.39 -4.30
C LYS A 82 17.36 18.71 -3.70
N VAL A 83 18.51 19.22 -4.14
CA VAL A 83 19.02 20.54 -3.72
C VAL A 83 18.04 21.65 -4.14
N GLY A 84 17.73 22.56 -3.21
CA GLY A 84 16.85 23.70 -3.44
C GLY A 84 15.36 23.36 -3.57
N LYS A 85 14.95 22.16 -3.15
CA LYS A 85 13.52 21.79 -3.07
C LYS A 85 12.90 22.33 -1.77
N ALA A 86 11.64 22.71 -1.84
CA ALA A 86 10.88 23.15 -0.67
C ALA A 86 10.74 22.01 0.34
N MET A 87 10.72 22.39 1.62
CA MET A 87 10.54 21.49 2.75
C MET A 87 9.17 20.80 2.69
N GLY A 88 9.14 19.51 3.02
CA GLY A 88 7.91 18.73 3.09
C GLY A 88 7.07 19.08 4.32
N PRO A 89 5.85 18.51 4.43
CA PRO A 89 5.00 18.65 5.61
C PRO A 89 5.58 18.02 6.89
N ASP A 90 6.65 17.23 6.75
CA ASP A 90 7.45 16.69 7.85
C ASP A 90 8.33 17.75 8.53
N GLY A 91 8.54 18.91 7.90
CA GLY A 91 9.39 19.96 8.43
C GLY A 91 10.89 19.62 8.40
N ILE A 92 11.30 18.60 7.63
CA ILE A 92 12.70 18.15 7.55
C ILE A 92 13.31 18.65 6.24
N PRO A 93 14.30 19.55 6.27
CA PRO A 93 14.95 20.04 5.06
C PRO A 93 15.97 19.01 4.52
N ILE A 94 16.23 19.03 3.21
CA ILE A 94 17.12 18.06 2.53
C ILE A 94 18.56 18.10 3.06
N GLU A 95 18.96 19.23 3.64
CA GLU A 95 20.23 19.47 4.28
C GLU A 95 20.49 18.49 5.43
N VAL A 96 19.46 18.10 6.20
CA VAL A 96 19.59 17.13 7.29
C VAL A 96 20.08 15.78 6.76
N TRP A 97 19.47 15.29 5.68
CA TRP A 97 19.86 14.05 5.03
C TRP A 97 21.26 14.12 4.42
N ARG A 98 21.68 15.28 3.91
CA ARG A 98 23.04 15.50 3.41
C ARG A 98 24.09 15.56 4.51
N CYS A 99 23.75 16.13 5.68
CA CYS A 99 24.65 16.20 6.84
C CYS A 99 24.95 14.82 7.41
N LEU A 100 23.99 13.89 7.36
CA LEU A 100 24.18 12.52 7.81
C LEU A 100 25.06 11.70 6.84
N GLY A 101 25.22 12.14 5.60
CA GLY A 101 26.12 11.51 4.63
C GLY A 101 25.82 10.02 4.43
N ASP A 102 26.86 9.19 4.41
CA ASP A 102 26.73 7.74 4.23
C ASP A 102 26.03 7.04 5.41
N ILE A 103 25.92 7.67 6.59
CA ILE A 103 25.22 7.09 7.76
C ILE A 103 23.71 6.99 7.50
N ALA A 104 23.17 7.87 6.65
CA ALA A 104 21.76 7.84 6.27
C ALA A 104 21.47 6.90 5.08
N ILE A 105 22.49 6.23 4.52
CA ILE A 105 22.37 5.35 3.36
C ILE A 105 22.68 3.93 3.83
N VAL A 106 21.65 3.09 3.92
CA VAL A 106 21.69 1.70 4.43
C VAL A 106 21.16 0.74 3.38
#